data_AF-A0AAP5AH83-F1
#
_entry.id   AF-A0AAP5AH83-F1
#
_cell.length_a   1.000
_cell.length_b   1.000
_cell.length_c   1.000
_cell.angle_alpha   90.00
_cell.angle_beta   90.00
_cell.angle_gamma   90.00
#
_symmetry.space_group_name_H-M   'P 1'
#
loop_
_entity.id
_entity.type
_entity.pdbx_description
1 polymer ?
#
loop_
_entity_poly.entity_id
_entity_poly.type
_entity_poly.pdbx_seq_one_letter_code
_entity_poly.pdbx_strand_id
1 'polypeptide(L)'
;MKSLGCLLVLVVLGCVLLPATALAAVSVGVRVADHERTLPQLSAVTVAQDTALQTRLGAQLARHLAGATTGYQRLDELSMNLHERRLKLYDRLGMGPLRVDLVWPDRSRTVYSMDGNSNRRAGYVTGQSRDPYGNQLPDQSAAQRAGAVSLVGSYQFQNVRNRQAWVRAARAQGIPVQVDTPSATRLQCRWSGTALSCHTE
;
A
#
# COMPACT_ATOMS: atom_id res chain seq x y z
N MET A 1 19.60 19.14 16.71
CA MET A 1 18.73 18.77 15.55
C MET A 1 18.31 17.32 15.76
N LYS A 2 17.04 17.06 16.11
CA LYS A 2 16.55 15.70 16.43
C LYS A 2 16.10 15.00 15.16
N SER A 3 16.83 13.95 14.76
CA SER A 3 16.47 13.04 13.68
C SER A 3 15.26 12.20 14.11
N LEU A 4 14.11 12.40 13.47
CA LEU A 4 12.93 11.55 13.63
C LEU A 4 13.16 10.21 12.91
N GLY A 5 13.73 9.24 13.62
CA GLY A 5 13.82 7.85 13.18
C GLY A 5 12.49 7.14 13.35
N CYS A 6 11.80 6.85 12.25
CA CYS A 6 10.56 6.08 12.23
C CYS A 6 10.89 4.59 12.49
N LEU A 7 10.34 4.01 13.57
CA LEU A 7 10.59 2.63 13.99
C LEU A 7 9.47 1.71 13.46
N LEU A 8 9.83 0.65 12.74
CA LEU A 8 8.91 -0.25 12.03
C LEU A 8 9.19 -1.68 12.51
N VAL A 9 8.33 -2.27 13.34
CA VAL A 9 8.51 -3.64 13.88
C VAL A 9 7.73 -4.63 13.01
N LEU A 10 8.15 -5.90 12.88
CA LEU A 10 7.63 -6.77 11.82
C LEU A 10 7.34 -8.24 12.14
N VAL A 11 6.15 -8.72 11.74
CA VAL A 11 5.71 -10.13 11.78
C VAL A 11 5.41 -10.62 10.35
N VAL A 12 6.14 -11.62 9.86
CA VAL A 12 6.12 -12.09 8.47
C VAL A 12 5.20 -13.32 8.31
N LEU A 13 4.21 -13.27 7.42
CA LEU A 13 3.29 -14.39 7.14
C LEU A 13 3.24 -14.69 5.64
N GLY A 14 3.61 -15.92 5.25
CA GLY A 14 3.20 -16.61 4.01
C GLY A 14 3.74 -16.10 2.67
N CYS A 15 4.38 -16.99 1.90
CA CYS A 15 4.68 -16.80 0.48
C CYS A 15 3.47 -17.28 -0.33
N VAL A 16 2.80 -16.41 -1.09
CA VAL A 16 1.68 -16.81 -1.97
C VAL A 16 2.12 -16.63 -3.42
N LEU A 17 2.15 -17.73 -4.18
CA LEU A 17 2.40 -17.74 -5.62
C LEU A 17 1.08 -17.40 -6.34
N LEU A 18 1.03 -16.32 -7.11
CA LEU A 18 -0.12 -15.98 -7.97
C LEU A 18 0.06 -16.60 -9.38
N PRO A 19 -1.02 -17.05 -10.04
CA PRO A 19 -0.92 -17.75 -11.32
C PRO A 19 -0.58 -16.80 -12.49
N ALA A 20 0.06 -17.39 -13.49
CA ALA A 20 0.95 -16.78 -14.47
C ALA A 20 0.28 -15.94 -15.58
N THR A 21 0.95 -14.84 -15.95
CA THR A 21 1.09 -14.28 -17.33
C THR A 21 1.96 -13.02 -17.36
N ALA A 22 2.33 -12.44 -16.22
CA ALA A 22 3.40 -11.45 -16.10
C ALA A 22 4.63 -12.10 -15.46
N LEU A 23 5.84 -11.62 -15.80
CA LEU A 23 7.09 -11.88 -15.04
C LEU A 23 6.77 -12.15 -13.57
N ALA A 24 7.08 -13.35 -13.07
CA ALA A 24 6.63 -13.83 -11.77
C ALA A 24 7.02 -12.85 -10.66
N ALA A 25 6.10 -11.95 -10.30
CA ALA A 25 6.30 -10.99 -9.24
C ALA A 25 6.01 -11.71 -7.93
N VAL A 26 7.04 -11.86 -7.11
CA VAL A 26 6.89 -12.55 -5.83
C VAL A 26 6.46 -11.56 -4.77
N SER A 27 5.41 -11.89 -4.01
CA SER A 27 4.90 -11.05 -2.92
C SER A 27 5.43 -11.49 -1.55
N VAL A 28 5.93 -10.53 -0.77
CA VAL A 28 6.30 -10.73 0.65
C VAL A 28 5.41 -9.86 1.54
N GLY A 29 4.67 -10.50 2.46
CA GLY A 29 3.86 -9.84 3.47
C GLY A 29 4.69 -9.37 4.67
N VAL A 30 4.58 -8.09 4.97
CA VAL A 30 5.38 -7.34 5.95
C VAL A 30 4.38 -6.63 6.88
N ARG A 31 4.05 -7.19 8.06
CA ARG A 31 3.22 -6.51 9.08
C ARG A 31 3.98 -5.46 9.86
N VAL A 32 3.60 -4.19 9.75
CA VAL A 32 4.11 -3.11 10.61
C VAL A 32 3.48 -3.21 12.01
N ALA A 33 4.31 -3.32 13.04
CA ALA A 33 3.94 -3.34 14.43
C ALA A 33 4.19 -1.98 15.06
N ASP A 34 3.24 -1.61 15.91
CA ASP A 34 3.17 -0.36 16.63
C ASP A 34 4.16 -0.41 17.81
N HIS A 35 5.14 0.49 17.87
CA HIS A 35 6.02 0.58 19.03
C HIS A 35 6.14 2.02 19.51
N GLU A 36 5.69 2.21 20.75
CA GLU A 36 5.58 3.44 21.52
C GLU A 36 4.64 4.51 20.95
N ARG A 37 3.82 5.07 21.85
CA ARG A 37 2.67 5.97 21.63
C ARG A 37 3.00 7.35 21.00
N THR A 38 3.99 7.43 20.10
CA THR A 38 4.48 8.70 19.53
C THR A 38 4.53 8.74 18.01
N LEU A 39 4.28 7.63 17.31
CA LEU A 39 4.08 7.68 15.86
C LEU A 39 2.68 8.26 15.56
N PRO A 40 2.54 9.27 14.67
CA PRO A 40 1.25 9.54 14.07
C PRO A 40 0.78 8.23 13.44
N GLN A 41 -0.43 7.77 13.73
CA GLN A 41 -0.90 6.46 13.29
C GLN A 41 -0.83 6.35 11.76
N LEU A 42 0.25 5.73 11.27
CA LEU A 42 0.47 5.52 9.84
C LEU A 42 -0.45 4.39 9.39
N SER A 43 -1.19 4.66 8.32
CA SER A 43 -2.09 3.72 7.67
C SER A 43 -1.86 3.76 6.16
N ALA A 44 -2.39 2.77 5.44
CA ALA A 44 -2.37 2.80 3.99
C ALA A 44 -3.09 4.02 3.43
N VAL A 45 -4.10 4.55 4.14
CA VAL A 45 -4.83 5.77 3.76
C VAL A 45 -3.89 6.96 3.73
N THR A 46 -3.13 7.17 4.81
CA THR A 46 -2.17 8.28 4.91
C THR A 46 -1.08 8.16 3.84
N VAL A 47 -0.57 6.94 3.60
CA VAL A 47 0.49 6.72 2.60
C VAL A 47 -0.03 6.90 1.17
N ALA A 48 -1.25 6.41 0.85
CA ALA A 48 -1.83 6.56 -0.48
C ALA A 48 -2.04 8.04 -0.88
N GLN A 49 -2.26 8.92 0.11
CA GLN A 49 -2.55 10.33 -0.09
C GLN A 49 -1.32 11.25 -0.08
N ASP A 50 -0.16 10.78 0.42
CA ASP A 50 1.05 11.59 0.55
C ASP A 50 2.21 11.00 -0.27
N THR A 51 2.51 11.65 -1.39
CA THR A 51 3.56 11.26 -2.34
C THR A 51 4.96 11.37 -1.75
N ALA A 52 5.18 12.30 -0.81
CA ALA A 52 6.45 12.44 -0.11
C ALA A 52 6.64 11.30 0.91
N LEU A 53 5.57 10.85 1.57
CA LEU A 53 5.61 9.64 2.41
C LEU A 53 5.85 8.38 1.58
N GLN A 54 5.20 8.25 0.42
CA GLN A 54 5.45 7.13 -0.51
C GLN A 54 6.93 7.03 -0.88
N THR A 55 7.53 8.16 -1.26
CA THR A 55 8.94 8.22 -1.66
C THR A 55 9.88 7.90 -0.49
N ARG A 56 9.62 8.46 0.70
CA ARG A 56 10.42 8.21 1.91
C ARG A 56 10.37 6.75 2.33
N LEU A 57 9.17 6.15 2.39
CA LEU A 57 8.99 4.75 2.73
C LEU A 57 9.63 3.82 1.70
N GLY A 58 9.49 4.12 0.40
CA GLY A 58 10.13 3.34 -0.66
C GLY A 58 11.67 3.37 -0.58
N ALA A 59 12.25 4.51 -0.23
CA ALA A 59 13.69 4.64 -0.01
C ALA A 59 14.17 3.89 1.23
N GLN A 60 13.43 3.95 2.34
CA GLN A 60 13.74 3.18 3.55
C GLN A 60 13.66 1.68 3.27
N LEU A 61 12.58 1.22 2.63
CA LEU A 61 12.38 -0.18 2.27
C LEU A 61 13.53 -0.72 1.40
N ALA A 62 13.95 0.05 0.40
CA ALA A 62 15.08 -0.30 -0.45
C ALA A 62 16.40 -0.41 0.35
N ARG A 63 16.68 0.54 1.26
CA ARG A 63 17.87 0.49 2.13
C ARG A 63 17.88 -0.76 3.00
N HIS A 64 16.74 -1.09 3.61
CA HIS A 64 16.62 -2.31 4.42
C HIS A 64 16.84 -3.57 3.58
N LEU A 65 16.27 -3.65 2.38
CA LEU A 65 16.42 -4.80 1.48
C LEU A 65 17.82 -4.92 0.85
N ALA A 66 18.56 -3.81 0.79
CA ALA A 66 19.93 -3.78 0.33
C ALA A 66 20.94 -4.31 1.38
N GLY A 67 20.49 -4.65 2.59
CA GLY A 67 21.38 -5.06 3.69
C GLY A 67 22.20 -3.90 4.28
N ALA A 68 21.82 -2.65 3.98
CA ALA A 68 22.43 -1.50 4.62
C ALA A 68 21.98 -1.46 6.09
N THR A 69 22.94 -1.55 7.02
CA THR A 69 22.65 -1.40 8.44
C THR A 69 22.10 -0.01 8.69
N THR A 70 21.00 0.05 9.43
CA THR A 70 20.31 1.31 9.71
C THR A 70 20.68 1.91 11.06
N GLY A 71 21.54 1.22 11.82
CA GLY A 71 21.92 1.58 13.18
C GLY A 71 20.86 1.22 14.22
N TYR A 72 19.83 0.47 13.82
CA TYR A 72 18.74 0.01 14.69
C TYR A 72 18.64 -1.52 14.61
N GLN A 73 18.92 -2.18 15.74
CA GLN A 73 19.10 -3.63 15.83
C GLN A 73 17.95 -4.46 15.23
N ARG A 74 16.68 -4.04 15.43
CA ARG A 74 15.50 -4.73 14.86
C ARG A 74 15.29 -4.47 13.35
N LEU A 75 15.78 -3.34 12.84
CA LEU A 75 15.76 -3.05 11.40
C LEU A 75 16.89 -3.78 10.66
N ASP A 76 17.98 -4.09 11.37
CA ASP A 76 19.05 -4.93 10.87
C ASP A 76 18.60 -6.42 10.84
N GLU A 77 17.81 -6.88 11.82
CA GLU A 77 17.11 -8.18 11.79
C GLU A 77 16.05 -8.29 10.67
N LEU A 78 15.39 -7.17 10.34
CA LEU A 78 14.49 -7.05 9.18
C LEU A 78 15.27 -7.19 7.86
N SER A 79 16.45 -6.56 7.79
CA SER A 79 17.33 -6.64 6.61
C SER A 79 17.72 -8.09 6.34
N MET A 80 18.09 -8.85 7.38
CA MET A 80 18.50 -10.25 7.27
C MET A 80 17.35 -11.15 6.79
N ASN A 81 16.15 -11.07 7.39
CA ASN A 81 15.01 -11.92 7.01
C ASN A 81 14.49 -11.65 5.60
N LEU A 82 14.44 -10.37 5.20
CA LEU A 82 14.00 -10.00 3.85
C LEU A 82 15.09 -10.27 2.81
N HIS A 83 16.36 -10.06 3.14
CA HIS A 83 17.49 -10.37 2.28
C HIS A 83 17.63 -11.88 2.06
N GLU A 84 17.54 -12.70 3.11
CA GLU A 84 17.55 -14.17 2.99
C GLU A 84 16.36 -14.70 2.19
N ARG A 85 15.16 -14.13 2.38
CA ARG A 85 14.00 -14.50 1.55
C ARG A 85 14.18 -14.08 0.11
N ARG A 86 14.73 -12.88 -0.12
CA ARG A 86 15.05 -12.42 -1.47
C ARG A 86 16.07 -13.34 -2.12
N LEU A 87 17.15 -13.73 -1.44
CA LEU A 87 18.13 -14.69 -1.95
C LEU A 87 17.48 -16.05 -2.24
N LYS A 88 16.68 -16.60 -1.31
CA LYS A 88 15.94 -17.86 -1.51
C LYS A 88 14.93 -17.80 -2.67
N LEU A 89 14.34 -16.64 -2.93
CA LEU A 89 13.45 -16.40 -4.07
C LEU A 89 14.22 -16.20 -5.37
N TYR A 90 15.33 -15.45 -5.31
CA TYR A 90 16.24 -15.18 -6.42
C TYR A 90 16.79 -16.49 -6.98
N ASP A 91 17.21 -17.39 -6.09
CA ASP A 91 17.70 -18.73 -6.43
C ASP A 91 16.61 -19.63 -7.03
N ARG A 92 15.33 -19.38 -6.75
CA ARG A 92 14.21 -20.23 -7.20
C ARG A 92 13.50 -19.75 -8.46
N LEU A 93 13.41 -18.44 -8.70
CA LEU A 93 12.46 -17.87 -9.66
C LEU A 93 13.10 -16.91 -10.69
N GLY A 94 14.40 -16.61 -10.56
CA GLY A 94 15.08 -15.67 -11.44
C GLY A 94 14.65 -14.21 -11.22
N MET A 95 15.24 -13.29 -11.99
CA MET A 95 15.23 -11.82 -11.82
C MET A 95 13.86 -11.17 -12.09
N GLY A 96 12.84 -11.53 -11.30
CA GLY A 96 11.53 -10.87 -11.30
C GLY A 96 11.47 -9.68 -10.33
N PRO A 97 10.56 -8.72 -10.52
CA PRO A 97 10.34 -7.64 -9.57
C PRO A 97 9.82 -8.21 -8.24
N LEU A 98 10.42 -7.78 -7.12
CA LEU A 98 9.97 -8.12 -5.78
C LEU A 98 8.81 -7.21 -5.38
N ARG A 99 7.67 -7.80 -5.05
CA ARG A 99 6.50 -7.10 -4.52
C ARG A 99 6.49 -7.21 -3.00
N VAL A 100 6.36 -6.07 -2.31
CA VAL A 100 6.32 -5.99 -0.85
C VAL A 100 4.99 -5.44 -0.41
N ASP A 101 4.31 -6.21 0.44
CA ASP A 101 3.01 -5.89 0.98
C ASP A 101 3.13 -5.45 2.43
N LEU A 102 3.09 -4.15 2.66
CA LEU A 102 3.07 -3.57 4.00
C LEU A 102 1.66 -3.67 4.57
N VAL A 103 1.47 -4.44 5.63
CA VAL A 103 0.21 -4.54 6.38
C VAL A 103 0.34 -3.71 7.65
N TRP A 104 -0.45 -2.65 7.77
CA TRP A 104 -0.39 -1.71 8.89
C TRP A 104 -1.13 -2.24 10.14
N PRO A 105 -0.94 -1.63 11.33
CA PRO A 105 -1.64 -2.05 12.55
C PRO A 105 -3.17 -2.04 12.44
N ASP A 106 -3.72 -1.09 11.67
CA ASP A 106 -5.16 -1.01 11.38
C ASP A 106 -5.66 -2.09 10.40
N ARG A 107 -4.78 -2.97 9.92
CA ARG A 107 -4.99 -4.00 8.88
C ARG A 107 -5.14 -3.46 7.46
N SER A 108 -4.96 -2.17 7.23
CA SER A 108 -4.83 -1.63 5.88
C SER A 108 -3.54 -2.13 5.21
N ARG A 109 -3.48 -2.09 3.88
CA ARG A 109 -2.33 -2.58 3.11
C ARG A 109 -1.81 -1.56 2.12
N THR A 110 -0.49 -1.40 2.09
CA THR A 110 0.22 -0.66 1.05
C THR A 110 1.13 -1.59 0.27
N VAL A 111 1.25 -1.37 -1.04
CA VAL A 111 2.07 -2.21 -1.89
C VAL A 111 3.22 -1.43 -2.50
N TYR A 112 4.42 -2.02 -2.42
CA TYR A 112 5.62 -1.53 -3.07
C TYR A 112 6.14 -2.59 -4.05
N SER A 113 6.84 -2.15 -5.09
CA SER A 113 7.56 -3.00 -6.01
C SER A 113 9.01 -2.55 -6.09
N MET A 114 9.93 -3.49 -6.11
CA MET A 114 11.34 -3.27 -6.41
C MET A 114 11.71 -4.04 -7.66
N ASP A 115 12.53 -3.44 -8.50
CA ASP A 115 13.19 -4.18 -9.57
C ASP A 115 14.16 -5.19 -8.94
N GLY A 116 14.12 -6.45 -9.39
CA GLY A 116 15.01 -7.51 -8.93
C GLY A 116 16.49 -7.16 -9.12
N ASN A 117 16.80 -6.27 -10.06
CA ASN A 117 18.15 -5.86 -10.42
C ASN A 117 18.63 -4.59 -9.69
N SER A 118 17.75 -3.91 -8.94
CA SER A 118 18.07 -2.64 -8.28
C SER A 118 17.70 -2.67 -6.81
N ASN A 119 18.72 -2.66 -5.96
CA ASN A 119 18.57 -2.51 -4.51
C ASN A 119 18.33 -1.04 -4.11
N ARG A 120 18.24 -0.13 -5.08
CA ARG A 120 18.34 1.31 -4.84
C ARG A 120 16.98 1.97 -4.59
N ARG A 121 15.87 1.36 -5.02
CA ARG A 121 14.55 2.00 -4.92
C ARG A 121 13.39 1.00 -4.93
N ALA A 122 12.51 1.12 -3.94
CA ALA A 122 11.16 0.56 -3.98
C ALA A 122 10.18 1.65 -4.42
N GLY A 123 9.36 1.34 -5.42
CA GLY A 123 8.30 2.21 -5.92
C GLY A 123 6.96 1.85 -5.32
N TYR A 124 6.20 2.85 -4.88
CA TYR A 124 4.79 2.67 -4.51
C TYR A 124 4.01 2.17 -5.72
N VAL A 125 3.19 1.13 -5.54
CA VAL A 125 2.36 0.58 -6.61
C VAL A 125 0.97 1.19 -6.52
N THR A 126 0.71 2.15 -7.40
CA THR A 126 -0.58 2.85 -7.48
C THR A 126 -1.73 1.90 -7.82
N GLY A 127 -2.92 2.13 -7.26
CA GLY A 127 -4.15 1.35 -7.43
C GLY A 127 -4.21 0.07 -6.58
N GLN A 128 -3.15 -0.22 -5.82
CA GLN A 128 -3.00 -1.52 -5.14
C GLN A 128 -3.13 -1.42 -3.62
N SER A 129 -3.09 -0.20 -3.05
CA SER A 129 -3.37 0.02 -1.64
C SER A 129 -4.83 -0.32 -1.30
N ARG A 130 -5.04 -0.86 -0.10
CA ARG A 130 -6.35 -1.27 0.43
C ARG A 130 -6.54 -0.74 1.84
N ASP A 131 -7.76 -0.35 2.18
CA ASP A 131 -8.14 -0.02 3.56
C ASP A 131 -8.35 -1.30 4.39
N PRO A 132 -8.65 -1.20 5.71
CA PRO A 132 -8.88 -2.37 6.57
C PRO A 132 -10.03 -3.29 6.15
N TYR A 133 -10.94 -2.82 5.29
CA TYR A 133 -12.12 -3.53 4.81
C TYR A 133 -11.91 -4.13 3.41
N GLY A 134 -10.71 -3.98 2.84
CA GLY A 134 -10.39 -4.45 1.50
C GLY A 134 -10.84 -3.49 0.40
N ASN A 135 -11.29 -2.27 0.73
CA ASN A 135 -11.62 -1.28 -0.29
C ASN A 135 -10.35 -0.75 -0.95
N GLN A 136 -10.35 -0.59 -2.27
CA GLN A 136 -9.28 0.12 -2.97
C GLN A 136 -9.20 1.57 -2.50
N LEU A 137 -8.00 2.02 -2.17
CA LEU A 137 -7.75 3.41 -1.80
C LEU A 137 -7.49 4.25 -3.05
N PRO A 138 -8.14 5.41 -3.22
CA PRO A 138 -7.85 6.33 -4.30
C PRO A 138 -6.45 6.94 -4.09
N ASP A 139 -5.59 6.78 -5.09
CA ASP A 139 -4.24 7.32 -5.16
C ASP A 139 -3.97 7.87 -6.58
N GLN A 140 -2.71 8.15 -6.92
CA GLN A 140 -2.33 8.72 -8.21
C GLN A 140 -2.80 7.91 -9.44
N SER A 141 -3.03 6.60 -9.31
CA SER A 141 -3.60 5.81 -10.42
C SER A 141 -4.96 6.36 -10.86
N ALA A 142 -5.73 6.86 -9.90
CA ALA A 142 -7.08 7.34 -10.11
C ALA A 142 -7.13 8.62 -10.97
N ALA A 143 -6.02 9.37 -11.07
CA ALA A 143 -5.95 10.57 -11.89
C ALA A 143 -6.06 10.29 -13.41
N GLN A 144 -5.80 9.06 -13.85
CA GLN A 144 -5.98 8.64 -15.24
C GLN A 144 -7.38 8.03 -15.44
N ARG A 145 -7.99 8.21 -16.62
CA ARG A 145 -9.33 7.67 -16.92
C ARG A 145 -9.42 6.15 -16.65
N ALA A 146 -8.41 5.38 -17.05
CA ALA A 146 -8.36 3.94 -16.79
C ALA A 146 -8.32 3.61 -15.29
N GLY A 147 -7.61 4.41 -14.48
CA GLY A 147 -7.56 4.23 -13.04
C GLY A 147 -8.83 4.72 -12.33
N ALA A 148 -9.55 5.70 -12.87
CA ALA A 148 -10.88 6.06 -12.36
C ALA A 148 -11.89 4.90 -12.52
N VAL A 149 -11.81 4.16 -13.63
CA VAL A 149 -12.61 2.94 -13.85
C VAL A 149 -12.23 1.84 -12.85
N SER A 150 -10.98 1.79 -12.36
CA SER A 150 -10.58 0.80 -11.35
C SER A 150 -11.26 1.00 -9.98
N LEU A 151 -11.88 2.17 -9.74
CA LEU A 151 -12.68 2.43 -8.54
C LEU A 151 -14.16 1.99 -8.68
N VAL A 152 -14.51 1.33 -9.78
CA VAL A 152 -15.83 0.70 -9.93
C VAL A 152 -15.89 -0.57 -9.07
N GLY A 153 -16.95 -0.70 -8.28
CA GLY A 153 -17.12 -1.87 -7.42
C GLY A 153 -17.98 -1.60 -6.19
N SER A 154 -18.04 -2.61 -5.33
CA SER A 154 -18.74 -2.58 -4.05
C SER A 154 -17.78 -2.18 -2.94
N TYR A 155 -18.22 -1.30 -2.05
CA TYR A 155 -17.43 -0.74 -0.97
C TYR A 155 -18.14 -0.88 0.37
N GLN A 156 -17.40 -1.29 1.39
CA GLN A 156 -17.88 -1.38 2.77
C GLN A 156 -17.05 -0.47 3.67
N PHE A 157 -17.68 0.51 4.29
CA PHE A 157 -17.03 1.40 5.24
C PHE A 157 -17.47 1.11 6.66
N GLN A 158 -16.57 1.35 7.63
CA GLN A 158 -16.90 1.24 9.05
C GLN A 158 -18.02 2.19 9.46
N ASN A 159 -17.95 3.42 8.94
CA ASN A 159 -18.82 4.51 9.30
C ASN A 159 -18.79 5.57 8.20
N VAL A 160 -19.71 6.53 8.32
CA VAL A 160 -19.88 7.67 7.41
C VAL A 160 -18.60 8.50 7.25
N ARG A 161 -17.80 8.65 8.31
CA ARG A 161 -16.55 9.43 8.30
C ARG A 161 -15.48 8.77 7.43
N ASN A 162 -15.28 7.46 7.57
CA ASN A 162 -14.32 6.70 6.76
C ASN A 162 -14.68 6.77 5.27
N ARG A 163 -15.96 6.59 4.92
CA ARG A 163 -16.44 6.78 3.55
C ARG A 163 -16.23 8.21 3.05
N GLN A 164 -16.54 9.23 3.85
CA GLN A 164 -16.32 10.62 3.44
C GLN A 164 -14.83 10.90 3.21
N ALA A 165 -13.94 10.31 4.00
CA ALA A 165 -12.50 10.39 3.79
C ALA A 165 -12.09 9.75 2.46
N TRP A 166 -12.65 8.58 2.13
CA TRP A 166 -12.46 7.91 0.85
C TRP A 166 -12.93 8.78 -0.34
N VAL A 167 -14.12 9.37 -0.25
CA VAL A 167 -14.67 10.27 -1.27
C VAL A 167 -13.79 11.51 -1.45
N ARG A 168 -13.31 12.11 -0.35
CA ARG A 168 -12.36 13.24 -0.41
C ARG A 168 -11.05 12.85 -1.08
N ALA A 169 -10.54 11.64 -0.81
CA ALA A 169 -9.33 11.13 -1.45
C ALA A 169 -9.51 11.00 -2.97
N ALA A 170 -10.62 10.41 -3.43
CA ALA A 170 -10.92 10.30 -4.86
C ALA A 170 -11.01 11.67 -5.53
N ARG A 171 -11.70 12.62 -4.89
CA ARG A 171 -11.80 14.01 -5.39
C ARG A 171 -10.46 14.72 -5.43
N ALA A 172 -9.57 14.48 -4.47
CA ALA A 172 -8.21 15.02 -4.48
C ALA A 172 -7.37 14.50 -5.67
N GLN A 173 -7.72 13.33 -6.22
CA GLN A 173 -7.13 12.79 -7.45
C GLN A 173 -7.85 13.25 -8.72
N GLY A 174 -8.79 14.20 -8.61
CA GLY A 174 -9.52 14.75 -9.75
C GLY A 174 -10.73 13.92 -10.19
N ILE A 175 -11.18 12.93 -9.40
CA ILE A 175 -12.37 12.13 -9.71
C ILE A 175 -13.60 12.76 -9.05
N PRO A 176 -14.58 13.26 -9.82
CA PRO A 176 -15.87 13.63 -9.26
C PRO A 176 -16.58 12.38 -8.74
N VAL A 177 -17.04 12.42 -7.50
CA VAL A 177 -17.80 11.33 -6.87
C VAL A 177 -19.17 11.85 -6.43
N GLN A 178 -20.22 11.19 -6.91
CA GLN A 178 -21.61 11.43 -6.53
C GLN A 178 -22.07 10.29 -5.63
N VAL A 179 -22.66 10.63 -4.48
CA VAL A 179 -23.18 9.65 -3.53
C VAL A 179 -24.62 9.99 -3.24
N ASP A 180 -25.52 9.08 -3.55
CA ASP A 180 -26.97 9.34 -3.49
C ASP A 180 -27.50 9.37 -2.06
N THR A 181 -26.89 8.60 -1.16
CA THR A 181 -27.34 8.49 0.24
C THR A 181 -26.25 8.94 1.21
N PRO A 182 -26.36 10.15 1.80
CA PRO A 182 -25.35 10.72 2.68
C PRO A 182 -25.06 9.92 3.95
N SER A 183 -25.94 9.01 4.39
CA SER A 183 -25.75 8.17 5.58
C SER A 183 -25.26 6.74 5.28
N ALA A 184 -25.26 6.29 4.02
CA ALA A 184 -24.93 4.92 3.66
C ALA A 184 -23.46 4.56 3.93
N THR A 185 -23.22 3.40 4.54
CA THR A 185 -21.85 2.86 4.77
C THR A 185 -21.48 1.76 3.78
N ARG A 186 -22.44 1.28 2.98
CA ARG A 186 -22.23 0.43 1.81
C ARG A 186 -22.49 1.25 0.56
N LEU A 187 -21.60 1.14 -0.42
CA LEU A 187 -21.75 1.80 -1.70
C LEU A 187 -21.51 0.80 -2.84
N GLN A 188 -22.37 0.86 -3.84
CA GLN A 188 -22.11 0.30 -5.15
C GLN A 188 -21.75 1.43 -6.10
N CYS A 189 -20.48 1.50 -6.52
CA CYS A 189 -19.97 2.55 -7.39
C CYS A 189 -19.87 2.08 -8.83
N ARG A 190 -20.27 2.96 -9.77
CA ARG A 190 -20.20 2.76 -11.22
C ARG A 190 -19.61 3.99 -11.89
N TRP A 191 -18.95 3.79 -13.02
CA TRP A 191 -18.40 4.87 -13.82
C TRP A 191 -19.42 5.35 -14.84
N SER A 192 -19.76 6.64 -14.81
CA SER A 192 -20.73 7.25 -15.73
C SER A 192 -20.09 7.81 -17.02
N GLY A 193 -18.78 7.71 -17.16
CA GLY A 193 -18.00 8.33 -18.25
C GLY A 193 -17.28 9.60 -17.81
N THR A 194 -17.84 10.32 -16.83
CA THR A 194 -17.33 11.60 -16.31
C THR A 194 -17.19 11.65 -14.79
N ALA A 195 -17.93 10.81 -14.07
CA ALA A 195 -17.91 10.76 -12.60
C ALA A 195 -18.06 9.31 -12.11
N LEU A 196 -17.69 9.10 -10.86
CA LEU A 196 -18.02 7.89 -10.12
C LEU A 196 -19.37 8.10 -9.41
N SER A 197 -20.41 7.42 -9.87
CA SER A 197 -21.74 7.45 -9.28
C SER A 197 -21.89 6.27 -8.31
N CYS A 198 -22.14 6.56 -7.04
CA CYS A 198 -22.20 5.57 -5.97
C CYS A 198 -23.58 5.57 -5.32
N HIS A 199 -24.25 4.43 -5.41
CA HIS A 199 -25.58 4.22 -4.85
C HIS A 199 -25.50 3.32 -3.62
N THR A 200 -26.51 3.35 -2.77
CA THR A 200 -26.62 2.39 -1.68
C THR A 200 -26.99 1.03 -2.24
N GLU A 201 -26.34 -0.02 -1.74
CA GLU A 201 -26.72 -1.41 -2.01
C GLU A 201 -27.95 -1.82 -1.20
#